data_AF-C3RZA0-F1
#
_entry.id   AF-C3RZA0-F1
#
_cell.length_a   1.000
_cell.length_b   1.000
_cell.length_c   1.000
_cell.angle_alpha   90.00
_cell.angle_beta   90.00
_cell.angle_gamma   90.00
#
_symmetry.space_group_name_H-M   'P 1'
#
loop_
_entity.id
_entity.type
_entity.pdbx_description
1 polymer ?
#
loop_
_entity_poly.entity_id
_entity_poly.type
_entity_poly.pdbx_seq_one_letter_code
_entity_poly.pdbx_strand_id
1 'polypeptide(L)'
;ERMENVEVITSEGKGRGLKATKEFWAADVIFAERAYSAVVFDSLVNFVCHTCFKRQEKLHRCGQCKFAHYCDRTCQKDAWLNHKNECSAIKRYGKVPNENIRLAARIMWRVEREGTGLTEGCLVSVDDLQNHVEHFGEEEQKELRMDVDTFLQYWPPQSQQFSMQYISHIFGVINCNGFTLSDQRGLQAVGVGI
;
A
#
# COMPACT_ATOMS: atom_id res chain seq x y z
N GLU A 1 -14.04 12.91 -3.29
CA GLU A 1 -13.69 14.35 -3.28
C GLU A 1 -12.77 14.57 -4.47
N ARG A 2 -13.08 15.53 -5.34
CA ARG A 2 -12.24 15.84 -6.50
C ARG A 2 -11.06 16.71 -6.05
N MET A 3 -9.88 16.47 -6.62
CA MET A 3 -8.66 17.26 -6.42
C MET A 3 -8.77 18.65 -7.10
N GLU A 4 -9.79 19.45 -6.79
CA GLU A 4 -10.11 20.69 -7.52
C GLU A 4 -9.17 21.86 -7.19
N ASN A 5 -8.49 21.78 -6.05
CA ASN A 5 -7.59 22.85 -5.60
C ASN A 5 -6.15 22.75 -6.13
N VAL A 6 -5.85 21.70 -6.89
CA VAL A 6 -4.52 21.45 -7.44
C VAL A 6 -4.62 20.96 -8.89
N GLU A 7 -3.59 21.24 -9.68
CA GLU A 7 -3.43 20.72 -11.04
C GLU A 7 -2.05 20.08 -11.22
N VAL A 8 -1.97 19.08 -12.10
CA VAL A 8 -0.69 18.44 -12.47
C VAL A 8 0.04 19.32 -13.47
N ILE A 9 1.31 19.61 -13.17
CA ILE A 9 2.21 20.35 -14.06
C ILE A 9 3.47 19.55 -14.34
N THR A 10 4.16 19.86 -15.44
CA THR A 10 5.53 19.41 -15.68
C THR A 10 6.50 20.46 -15.16
N SER A 11 7.44 20.04 -14.32
CA SER A 11 8.48 20.87 -13.72
C SER A 11 9.85 20.51 -14.30
N GLU A 12 10.59 21.51 -14.78
CA GLU A 12 11.91 21.33 -15.37
C GLU A 12 12.87 20.63 -14.40
N GLY A 13 13.48 19.52 -14.86
CA GLY A 13 14.41 18.71 -14.06
C GLY A 13 13.79 17.92 -12.90
N LYS A 14 12.46 17.99 -12.70
CA LYS A 14 11.77 17.35 -11.56
C LYS A 14 10.62 16.43 -11.95
N GLY A 15 10.32 16.30 -13.25
CA GLY A 15 9.20 15.49 -13.73
C GLY A 15 7.84 16.15 -13.45
N ARG A 16 6.87 15.40 -12.94
CA ARG A 16 5.54 15.93 -12.59
C ARG A 16 5.56 16.60 -11.21
N GLY A 17 4.72 17.62 -11.05
CA GLY A 17 4.46 18.27 -9.76
C GLY A 17 3.00 18.70 -9.64
N LEU A 18 2.63 19.18 -8.44
CA LEU A 18 1.33 19.79 -8.18
C LEU A 18 1.47 21.29 -8.02
N LYS A 19 0.53 22.04 -8.60
CA LYS A 19 0.39 23.49 -8.44
C LYS A 19 -0.98 23.81 -7.88
N ALA A 20 -1.04 24.76 -6.94
CA ALA A 20 -2.32 25.24 -6.41
C ALA A 20 -3.10 26.02 -7.48
N THR A 21 -4.41 25.80 -7.55
CA THR A 21 -5.33 26.50 -8.48
C THR A 21 -5.97 27.74 -7.87
N LYS A 22 -5.74 27.98 -6.57
CA LYS A 22 -6.22 29.12 -5.79
C LYS A 22 -5.27 29.47 -4.65
N GLU A 23 -5.51 30.59 -3.98
CA GLU A 23 -4.79 30.99 -2.77
C GLU A 23 -5.18 30.14 -1.55
N PHE A 24 -4.22 29.96 -0.64
CA PHE A 24 -4.37 29.21 0.60
C PHE A 24 -3.69 29.94 1.75
N TRP A 25 -4.23 29.75 2.95
CA TRP A 25 -3.70 30.27 4.20
C TRP A 25 -3.18 29.14 5.09
N ALA A 26 -2.41 29.51 6.12
CA ALA A 26 -1.95 28.55 7.11
C ALA A 26 -3.16 27.81 7.74
N ALA A 27 -3.02 26.49 7.89
CA ALA A 27 -4.05 25.56 8.35
C ALA A 27 -5.17 25.21 7.34
N ASP A 28 -5.15 25.77 6.12
CA ASP A 28 -6.07 25.28 5.08
C ASP A 28 -5.72 23.85 4.65
N VAL A 29 -6.75 23.02 4.47
CA VAL A 29 -6.60 21.69 3.89
C VAL A 29 -6.64 21.83 2.37
N ILE A 30 -5.48 21.66 1.72
CA ILE A 30 -5.38 21.72 0.25
C ILE A 30 -6.20 20.59 -0.37
N PHE A 31 -5.98 19.36 0.08
CA PHE A 31 -6.79 18.18 -0.20
C PHE A 31 -6.57 17.12 0.89
N ALA A 32 -7.43 16.10 0.91
CA ALA A 32 -7.26 14.92 1.75
C ALA A 32 -7.37 13.67 0.87
N GLU A 33 -6.58 12.65 1.19
CA GLU A 33 -6.55 11.41 0.43
C GLU A 33 -6.53 10.23 1.39
N ARG A 34 -7.31 9.19 1.07
CA ARG A 34 -7.22 7.91 1.75
C ARG A 34 -6.12 7.10 1.07
N ALA A 35 -5.33 6.37 1.86
CA ALA A 35 -4.37 5.43 1.29
C ALA A 35 -5.04 4.54 0.24
N TYR A 36 -4.43 4.47 -0.95
CA TYR A 36 -4.75 3.51 -1.98
C TYR A 36 -4.60 2.07 -1.45
N SER A 37 -3.51 1.81 -0.72
CA SER A 37 -3.29 0.55 0.01
C SER A 37 -2.29 0.77 1.13
N ALA A 38 -2.42 0.02 2.22
CA ALA A 38 -1.50 0.13 3.34
C ALA A 38 -1.36 -1.18 4.11
N VAL A 39 -0.20 -1.36 4.76
CA VAL A 39 0.16 -2.53 5.55
C VAL A 39 0.93 -2.13 6.81
N VAL A 40 0.79 -2.94 7.87
CA VAL A 40 1.60 -2.83 9.09
C VAL A 40 2.99 -3.43 8.85
N PHE A 41 4.03 -2.86 9.44
CA PHE A 41 5.39 -3.42 9.40
C PHE A 41 5.48 -4.78 10.10
N ASP A 42 6.32 -5.68 9.59
CA ASP A 42 6.48 -7.06 10.10
C ASP A 42 6.76 -7.11 11.61
N SER A 43 7.56 -6.16 12.12
CA SER A 43 7.92 -6.06 13.53
C SER A 43 6.76 -5.70 14.48
N LEU A 44 5.64 -5.21 13.94
CA LEU A 44 4.54 -4.62 14.72
C LEU A 44 3.19 -5.30 14.50
N VAL A 45 3.15 -6.41 13.76
CA VAL A 45 1.91 -7.10 13.36
C VAL A 45 1.02 -7.53 14.54
N ASN A 46 1.59 -7.76 15.72
CA ASN A 46 0.81 -8.16 16.90
C ASN A 46 0.43 -6.98 17.81
N PHE A 47 0.92 -5.77 17.51
CA PHE A 47 0.82 -4.59 18.38
C PHE A 47 0.07 -3.41 17.74
N VAL A 48 -0.26 -3.51 16.46
CA VAL A 48 -0.89 -2.46 15.66
C VAL A 48 -2.14 -3.00 14.98
N CYS A 49 -3.21 -2.21 15.03
CA CYS A 49 -4.43 -2.51 14.27
C CYS A 49 -4.16 -2.42 12.76
N HIS A 50 -4.48 -3.49 12.03
CA HIS A 50 -4.28 -3.62 10.58
C HIS A 50 -5.25 -2.77 9.74
N THR A 51 -6.18 -2.07 10.39
CA THR A 51 -7.17 -1.20 9.75
C THR A 51 -6.83 0.27 9.95
N CYS A 52 -6.61 0.68 11.20
CA CYS A 52 -6.50 2.08 11.57
C CYS A 52 -5.11 2.47 12.09
N PHE A 53 -4.15 1.54 12.07
CA PHE A 53 -2.74 1.76 12.46
C PHE A 53 -2.54 2.21 13.90
N LYS A 54 -3.58 2.16 14.74
CA LYS A 54 -3.47 2.47 16.16
C LYS A 54 -2.76 1.36 16.92
N ARG A 55 -1.86 1.75 17.82
CA ARG A 55 -1.28 0.85 18.82
C ARG A 55 -2.22 0.71 20.01
N GLN A 56 -2.44 -0.53 20.45
CA GLN A 56 -3.25 -0.87 21.61
C GLN A 56 -2.67 -2.09 22.32
N GLU A 57 -2.85 -2.16 23.64
CA GLU A 57 -2.39 -3.29 24.47
C GLU A 57 -3.15 -4.58 24.15
N LYS A 58 -4.46 -4.47 23.87
CA LYS A 58 -5.35 -5.60 23.58
C LYS A 58 -5.92 -5.44 22.19
N LEU A 59 -5.48 -6.30 21.28
CA LEU A 59 -6.01 -6.41 19.93
C LEU A 59 -6.71 -7.75 19.73
N HIS A 60 -7.74 -7.75 18.91
CA HIS A 60 -8.45 -8.94 18.49
C HIS A 60 -7.85 -9.51 17.21
N ARG A 61 -7.30 -10.72 17.31
CA ARG A 61 -6.72 -11.44 16.18
C ARG A 61 -7.79 -12.05 15.28
N CYS A 62 -7.60 -11.98 13.97
CA CYS A 62 -8.41 -12.70 13.00
C CYS A 62 -8.32 -14.21 13.25
N GLY A 63 -9.47 -14.86 13.48
CA GLY A 63 -9.52 -16.30 13.78
C GLY A 63 -9.10 -17.21 12.62
N GLN A 64 -9.18 -16.71 11.37
CA GLN A 64 -8.91 -17.51 10.17
C GLN A 64 -7.43 -17.57 9.80
N CYS A 65 -6.79 -16.41 9.60
CA CYS A 65 -5.38 -16.35 9.22
C CYS A 65 -4.43 -16.32 10.43
N LYS A 66 -4.92 -15.95 11.62
CA LYS A 66 -4.11 -15.70 12.83
C LYS A 66 -3.00 -14.65 12.63
N PHE A 67 -3.07 -13.86 11.57
CA PHE A 67 -2.10 -12.82 11.23
C PHE A 67 -2.63 -11.42 11.58
N ALA A 68 -3.76 -11.03 11.01
CA ALA A 68 -4.27 -9.66 11.18
C ALA A 68 -4.82 -9.43 12.60
N HIS A 69 -4.57 -8.25 13.13
CA HIS A 69 -5.01 -7.79 14.45
C HIS A 69 -5.84 -6.50 14.33
N TYR A 70 -6.88 -6.37 15.13
CA TYR A 70 -7.83 -5.25 15.07
C TYR A 70 -8.14 -4.70 16.45
N CYS A 71 -8.49 -3.41 16.51
CA CYS A 71 -8.99 -2.79 17.75
C CYS A 71 -10.26 -3.48 18.26
N ASP A 72 -11.17 -3.80 17.35
CA ASP A 72 -12.49 -4.33 17.63
C ASP A 72 -13.13 -4.94 16.36
N ARG A 73 -14.40 -5.35 16.48
CA ARG A 73 -15.19 -5.88 15.36
C ARG A 73 -15.47 -4.84 14.27
N THR A 74 -15.41 -3.54 14.57
CA THR A 74 -15.62 -2.47 13.60
C THR A 74 -14.42 -2.41 12.66
N CYS A 75 -13.21 -2.27 13.23
CA CYS A 75 -11.97 -2.31 12.45
C CYS A 75 -11.83 -3.61 11.64
N GLN A 76 -12.25 -4.76 12.19
CA GLN A 76 -12.24 -6.02 11.48
C GLN A 76 -13.18 -6.04 10.26
N LYS A 77 -14.40 -5.49 10.40
CA LYS A 77 -15.37 -5.40 9.30
C LYS A 77 -14.88 -4.46 8.20
N ASP A 78 -14.37 -3.29 8.58
CA ASP A 78 -13.88 -2.28 7.63
C ASP A 78 -12.67 -2.79 6.83
N ALA A 79 -11.80 -3.58 7.46
CA ALA A 79 -10.67 -4.20 6.78
C ALA A 79 -11.08 -5.31 5.81
N TRP A 80 -12.29 -5.89 5.91
CA TRP A 80 -12.61 -7.14 5.23
C TRP A 80 -12.49 -7.04 3.71
N LEU A 81 -12.84 -5.90 3.11
CA LEU A 81 -12.72 -5.68 1.66
C LEU A 81 -11.30 -5.94 1.15
N ASN A 82 -10.29 -5.47 1.89
CA ASN A 82 -8.88 -5.61 1.51
C ASN A 82 -8.23 -6.86 2.14
N HIS A 83 -8.69 -7.27 3.33
CA HIS A 83 -8.12 -8.41 4.04
C HIS A 83 -8.61 -9.75 3.53
N LYS A 84 -9.80 -9.87 2.91
CA LYS A 84 -10.37 -11.17 2.50
C LYS A 84 -9.40 -11.98 1.63
N ASN A 85 -8.80 -11.36 0.62
CA ASN A 85 -7.88 -12.03 -0.30
C ASN A 85 -6.57 -12.39 0.42
N GLU A 86 -5.98 -11.45 1.15
CA GLU A 86 -4.77 -11.65 1.97
C GLU A 86 -4.97 -12.76 3.02
N CYS A 87 -6.12 -12.80 3.69
CA CYS A 87 -6.47 -13.81 4.68
C CYS A 87 -6.41 -15.22 4.11
N SER A 88 -6.98 -15.41 2.92
CA SER A 88 -6.97 -16.71 2.24
C SER A 88 -5.60 -17.04 1.64
N ALA A 89 -4.90 -16.04 1.09
CA ALA A 89 -3.55 -16.19 0.53
C ALA A 89 -2.53 -16.58 1.61
N ILE A 90 -2.51 -15.91 2.76
CA ILE A 90 -1.62 -16.27 3.90
C ILE A 90 -1.90 -17.68 4.36
N LYS A 91 -3.17 -18.08 4.48
CA LYS A 91 -3.54 -19.43 4.90
C LYS A 91 -3.08 -20.49 3.89
N ARG A 92 -3.22 -20.22 2.58
CA ARG A 92 -2.74 -21.14 1.53
C ARG A 92 -1.22 -21.21 1.49
N TYR A 93 -0.55 -20.06 1.58
CA TYR A 93 0.91 -19.98 1.51
C TYR A 93 1.60 -20.54 2.75
N GLY A 94 0.91 -20.55 3.89
CA GLY A 94 1.39 -21.15 5.14
C GLY A 94 2.36 -20.27 5.93
N LYS A 95 2.79 -19.13 5.37
CA LYS A 95 3.63 -18.13 6.02
C LYS A 95 3.19 -16.72 5.64
N VAL A 96 3.63 -15.73 6.41
CA VAL A 96 3.38 -14.31 6.15
C VAL A 96 4.57 -13.77 5.35
N PRO A 97 4.38 -13.26 4.11
CA PRO A 97 5.42 -12.56 3.37
C PRO A 97 5.77 -11.22 4.01
N ASN A 98 6.90 -10.63 3.62
CA ASN A 98 7.31 -9.31 4.11
C ASN A 98 6.30 -8.21 3.77
N GLU A 99 6.43 -7.05 4.44
CA GLU A 99 5.54 -5.90 4.19
C GLU A 99 5.45 -5.47 2.73
N ASN A 100 6.55 -5.46 1.97
CA ASN A 100 6.56 -5.02 0.58
C ASN A 100 5.74 -5.96 -0.30
N ILE A 101 5.90 -7.28 -0.14
CA ILE A 101 5.11 -8.30 -0.85
C ILE A 101 3.63 -8.19 -0.48
N ARG A 102 3.32 -7.97 0.81
CA ARG A 102 1.93 -7.79 1.25
C ARG A 102 1.31 -6.52 0.67
N LEU A 103 2.05 -5.41 0.62
CA LEU A 103 1.58 -4.16 0.03
C LEU A 103 1.38 -4.29 -1.48
N ALA A 104 2.34 -4.88 -2.20
CA ALA A 104 2.24 -5.16 -3.62
C ALA A 104 1.00 -6.00 -3.94
N ALA A 105 0.74 -7.05 -3.14
CA ALA A 105 -0.45 -7.87 -3.29
C ALA A 105 -1.76 -7.11 -3.06
N ARG A 106 -1.82 -6.23 -2.04
CA ARG A 106 -2.99 -5.38 -1.80
C ARG A 106 -3.24 -4.40 -2.94
N ILE A 107 -2.19 -3.80 -3.49
CA ILE A 107 -2.27 -2.93 -4.67
C ILE A 107 -2.84 -3.72 -5.86
N MET A 108 -2.28 -4.88 -6.19
CA MET A 108 -2.71 -5.68 -7.33
C MET A 108 -4.11 -6.28 -7.16
N TRP A 109 -4.52 -6.67 -5.95
CA TRP A 109 -5.91 -7.07 -5.69
C TRP A 109 -6.89 -5.92 -5.85
N ARG A 110 -6.47 -4.68 -5.53
CA ARG A 110 -7.28 -3.49 -5.78
C ARG A 110 -7.41 -3.22 -7.29
N VAL A 111 -6.31 -3.29 -8.04
CA VAL A 111 -6.31 -3.18 -9.51
C VAL A 111 -7.21 -4.23 -10.14
N GLU A 112 -7.10 -5.50 -9.73
CA GLU A 112 -7.97 -6.60 -10.19
C GLU A 112 -9.46 -6.30 -9.91
N ARG A 113 -9.78 -5.85 -8.69
CA ARG A 113 -11.15 -5.57 -8.27
C ARG A 113 -11.77 -4.39 -9.00
N GLU A 114 -10.99 -3.34 -9.26
CA GLU A 114 -11.46 -2.10 -9.89
C GLU A 114 -11.29 -2.12 -11.42
N GLY A 115 -10.54 -3.08 -11.96
CA GLY A 115 -10.22 -3.20 -13.38
C GLY A 115 -9.25 -2.14 -13.91
N THR A 116 -8.74 -1.28 -13.03
CA THR A 116 -7.82 -0.17 -13.35
C THR A 116 -7.01 0.21 -12.11
N GLY A 117 -5.81 0.76 -12.32
CA GLY A 117 -5.01 1.39 -11.27
C GLY A 117 -5.43 2.82 -10.93
N LEU A 118 -6.37 3.39 -11.69
CA LEU A 118 -6.87 4.75 -11.48
C LEU A 118 -8.08 4.72 -10.53
N THR A 119 -7.95 5.33 -9.36
CA THR A 119 -9.08 5.56 -8.45
C THR A 119 -9.83 6.83 -8.82
N GLU A 120 -11.15 6.84 -8.64
CA GLU A 120 -11.98 8.03 -8.83
C GLU A 120 -11.48 9.21 -7.97
N GLY A 121 -11.17 10.33 -8.62
CA GLY A 121 -10.67 11.54 -7.97
C GLY A 121 -9.13 11.62 -7.87
N CYS A 122 -8.40 10.56 -8.21
CA CYS A 122 -6.94 10.60 -8.29
C CYS A 122 -6.46 11.25 -9.60
N LEU A 123 -5.31 11.92 -9.53
CA LEU A 123 -4.68 12.61 -10.67
C LEU A 123 -3.79 11.68 -11.51
N VAL A 124 -3.48 10.50 -10.98
CA VAL A 124 -2.58 9.51 -11.57
C VAL A 124 -3.01 8.11 -11.10
N SER A 125 -2.84 7.09 -11.94
CA SER A 125 -3.01 5.70 -11.52
C SER A 125 -1.82 5.23 -10.70
N VAL A 126 -2.01 4.21 -9.86
CA VAL A 126 -0.92 3.64 -9.04
C VAL A 126 0.24 3.11 -9.88
N ASP A 127 -0.05 2.60 -11.08
CA ASP A 127 0.95 2.11 -12.04
C ASP A 127 1.53 3.20 -12.94
N ASP A 128 1.05 4.44 -12.88
CA ASP A 128 1.71 5.58 -13.51
C ASP A 128 2.56 6.39 -12.51
N LEU A 129 2.65 5.97 -11.24
CA LEU A 129 3.56 6.58 -10.27
C LEU A 129 5.03 6.35 -10.67
N GLN A 130 5.90 7.27 -10.23
CA GLN A 130 7.32 7.20 -10.54
C GLN A 130 7.92 5.93 -9.94
N ASN A 131 8.72 5.21 -10.71
CA ASN A 131 9.64 4.22 -10.19
C ASN A 131 11.04 4.52 -10.75
N HIS A 132 12.07 4.01 -10.08
CA HIS A 132 13.46 4.11 -10.53
C HIS A 132 14.14 2.75 -10.56
N VAL A 133 13.39 1.68 -10.88
CA VAL A 133 13.92 0.31 -10.88
C VAL A 133 15.13 0.14 -11.82
N GLU A 134 15.16 0.90 -12.91
CA GLU A 134 16.27 0.92 -13.87
C GLU A 134 17.59 1.47 -13.28
N HIS A 135 17.51 2.21 -12.17
CA HIS A 135 18.66 2.79 -11.47
C HIS A 135 19.06 1.99 -10.22
N PHE A 136 18.39 0.88 -9.93
CA PHE A 136 18.70 0.04 -8.77
C PHE A 136 20.10 -0.55 -8.90
N GLY A 137 20.86 -0.53 -7.81
CA GLY A 137 22.14 -1.21 -7.69
C GLY A 137 21.99 -2.74 -7.72
N GLU A 138 23.10 -3.47 -7.85
CA GLU A 138 23.06 -4.94 -7.95
C GLU A 138 22.37 -5.62 -6.74
N GLU A 139 22.57 -5.07 -5.54
CA GLU A 139 21.94 -5.56 -4.31
C GLU A 139 20.43 -5.33 -4.31
N GLU A 140 19.98 -4.12 -4.62
CA GLU A 140 18.55 -3.78 -4.71
C GLU A 140 17.84 -4.60 -5.79
N GLN A 141 18.48 -4.81 -6.95
CA GLN A 141 17.94 -5.68 -7.99
C GLN A 141 17.85 -7.14 -7.54
N LYS A 142 18.79 -7.61 -6.71
CA LYS A 142 18.76 -8.96 -6.15
C LYS A 142 17.62 -9.10 -5.14
N GLU A 143 17.45 -8.13 -4.23
CA GLU A 143 16.34 -8.10 -3.29
C GLU A 143 14.99 -8.08 -4.02
N LEU A 144 14.85 -7.23 -5.03
CA LEU A 144 13.66 -7.17 -5.87
C LEU A 144 13.34 -8.52 -6.51
N ARG A 145 14.33 -9.23 -7.07
CA ARG A 145 14.11 -10.57 -7.65
C ARG A 145 13.63 -11.56 -6.61
N MET A 146 14.18 -11.54 -5.40
CA MET A 146 13.75 -12.40 -4.31
C MET A 146 12.32 -12.10 -3.86
N ASP A 147 11.94 -10.82 -3.83
CA ASP A 147 10.59 -10.39 -3.51
C ASP A 147 9.58 -10.80 -4.59
N VAL A 148 9.94 -10.66 -5.87
CA VAL A 148 9.11 -11.11 -7.00
C VAL A 148 8.91 -12.63 -6.95
N ASP A 149 9.96 -13.41 -6.74
CA ASP A 149 9.87 -14.87 -6.64
C ASP A 149 8.98 -15.31 -5.46
N THR A 150 9.11 -14.63 -4.32
CA THR A 150 8.27 -14.89 -3.14
C THR A 150 6.83 -14.46 -3.39
N PHE A 151 6.61 -13.33 -4.06
CA PHE A 151 5.30 -12.84 -4.47
C PHE A 151 4.60 -13.86 -5.37
N LEU A 152 5.27 -14.42 -6.38
CA LEU A 152 4.67 -15.40 -7.29
C LEU A 152 4.18 -16.66 -6.57
N GLN A 153 4.87 -17.10 -5.51
CA GLN A 153 4.42 -18.23 -4.69
C GLN A 153 3.26 -17.85 -3.76
N TYR A 154 3.25 -16.61 -3.28
CA TYR A 154 2.20 -16.07 -2.42
C TYR A 154 0.93 -15.71 -3.20
N TRP A 155 1.05 -15.30 -4.46
CA TRP A 155 -0.04 -14.81 -5.30
C TRP A 155 -1.04 -15.91 -5.65
N PRO A 156 -2.36 -15.67 -5.53
CA PRO A 156 -3.35 -16.68 -5.85
C PRO A 156 -3.42 -17.10 -7.33
N PRO A 157 -3.39 -18.41 -7.64
CA PRO A 157 -3.60 -18.88 -9.01
C PRO A 157 -4.96 -18.48 -9.61
N GLN A 158 -5.97 -18.30 -8.76
CA GLN A 158 -7.31 -17.87 -9.15
C GLN A 158 -7.47 -16.34 -9.31
N SER A 159 -6.47 -15.55 -8.88
CA SER A 159 -6.48 -14.10 -9.10
C SER A 159 -6.02 -13.78 -10.53
N GLN A 160 -6.30 -12.56 -10.99
CA GLN A 160 -5.70 -12.01 -12.20
C GLN A 160 -4.18 -12.21 -12.20
N GLN A 161 -3.64 -12.72 -13.31
CA GLN A 161 -2.20 -12.90 -13.48
C GLN A 161 -1.61 -11.63 -14.09
N PHE A 162 -0.56 -11.11 -13.45
CA PHE A 162 0.17 -9.93 -13.89
C PHE A 162 1.53 -10.35 -14.47
N SER A 163 2.03 -9.60 -15.45
CA SER A 163 3.36 -9.87 -16.01
C SER A 163 4.46 -9.59 -14.97
N MET A 164 5.60 -10.25 -15.09
CA MET A 164 6.74 -9.98 -14.21
C MET A 164 7.18 -8.52 -14.28
N GLN A 165 7.08 -7.88 -15.45
CA GLN A 165 7.38 -6.46 -15.62
C GLN A 165 6.44 -5.59 -14.78
N TYR A 166 5.14 -5.88 -14.77
CA TYR A 166 4.17 -5.14 -13.97
C TYR A 166 4.41 -5.36 -12.46
N ILE A 167 4.70 -6.61 -12.05
CA ILE A 167 4.99 -6.92 -10.65
C ILE A 167 6.23 -6.14 -10.18
N SER A 168 7.35 -6.23 -10.91
CA SER A 168 8.58 -5.50 -10.60
C SER A 168 8.36 -3.98 -10.58
N HIS A 169 7.55 -3.47 -11.50
CA HIS A 169 7.15 -2.06 -11.54
C HIS A 169 6.43 -1.63 -10.27
N ILE A 170 5.45 -2.40 -9.78
CA ILE A 170 4.74 -2.09 -8.52
C ILE A 170 5.70 -2.09 -7.31
N PHE A 171 6.67 -3.00 -7.24
CA PHE A 171 7.70 -2.94 -6.20
C PHE A 171 8.57 -1.68 -6.31
N GLY A 172 8.91 -1.25 -7.53
CA GLY A 172 9.59 0.03 -7.76
C GLY A 172 8.75 1.22 -7.29
N VAL A 173 7.45 1.22 -7.58
CA VAL A 173 6.50 2.24 -7.09
C VAL A 173 6.48 2.29 -5.57
N ILE A 174 6.42 1.14 -4.90
CA ILE A 174 6.44 1.07 -3.43
C ILE A 174 7.71 1.72 -2.85
N ASN A 175 8.88 1.39 -3.41
CA ASN A 175 10.15 1.94 -2.94
C ASN A 175 10.26 3.46 -3.13
N CYS A 176 9.70 4.00 -4.22
CA CYS A 176 9.82 5.42 -4.53
C CYS A 176 8.69 6.30 -3.96
N ASN A 177 7.54 5.72 -3.57
CA ASN A 177 6.33 6.49 -3.21
C ASN A 177 5.71 6.08 -1.86
N GLY A 178 6.31 5.12 -1.14
CA GLY A 178 5.81 4.67 0.16
C GLY A 178 5.75 5.79 1.19
N PHE A 179 4.56 6.03 1.75
CA PHE A 179 4.36 6.94 2.86
C PHE A 179 4.34 6.18 4.19
N THR A 180 5.20 6.57 5.13
CA THR A 180 5.27 5.94 6.45
C THR A 180 4.08 6.37 7.31
N LEU A 181 3.34 5.39 7.83
CA LEU A 181 2.22 5.60 8.73
C LEU A 181 2.70 5.60 10.19
N SER A 182 2.14 6.50 11.00
CA SER A 182 2.45 6.61 12.42
C SER A 182 1.31 6.10 13.29
N ASP A 183 1.64 5.71 14.52
CA ASP A 183 0.60 5.48 15.53
C ASP A 183 -0.17 6.78 15.86
N GLN A 184 -1.29 6.64 16.58
CA GLN A 184 -2.13 7.78 16.95
C GLN A 184 -1.46 8.83 17.84
N ARG A 185 -0.27 8.55 18.38
CA ARG A 185 0.50 9.47 19.22
C ARG A 185 1.59 10.18 18.42
N GLY A 186 1.81 9.79 17.16
CA GLY A 186 2.89 10.31 16.32
C GLY A 186 4.28 9.93 16.82
N LEU A 187 4.41 8.85 17.59
CA LEU A 187 5.68 8.51 18.27
C LEU A 187 6.52 7.49 17.50
N GLN A 188 5.87 6.59 16.76
CA GLN A 188 6.54 5.49 16.08
C GLN A 188 5.94 5.25 14.70
N ALA A 189 6.81 4.94 13.74
CA ALA A 189 6.45 4.41 12.43
C ALA A 189 5.91 2.98 12.58
N VAL A 190 4.70 2.73 12.09
CA VAL A 190 3.96 1.47 12.30
C VAL A 190 3.57 0.73 11.02
N GLY A 191 3.68 1.37 9.87
CA GLY A 191 3.38 0.76 8.59
C GLY A 191 3.75 1.66 7.43
N VAL A 192 3.42 1.19 6.23
CA VAL A 192 3.64 1.90 4.98
C VAL A 192 2.35 1.85 4.16
N GLY A 193 2.04 2.96 3.50
CA GLY A 193 0.94 3.09 2.56
C GLY A 193 1.37 3.72 1.25
N ILE A 194 0.57 3.49 0.22
CA ILE A 194 0.49 4.28 -1.00
C ILE A 194 -0.83 5.02 -0.93
#